data_AF-A0A9W9NAS4-F1
#
_entry.id   AF-A0A9W9NAS4-F1
#
_cell.length_a   1.000
_cell.length_b   1.000
_cell.length_c   1.000
_cell.angle_alpha   90.00
_cell.angle_beta   90.00
_cell.angle_gamma   90.00
#
_symmetry.space_group_name_H-M   'P 1'
#
loop_
_entity.id
_entity.type
_entity.pdbx_description
1 polymer ?
#
loop_
_entity_poly.entity_id
_entity_poly.type
_entity_poly.pdbx_seq_one_letter_code
_entity_poly.pdbx_strand_id
1 'polypeptide(L)'
;MQMLWFLTFGAFIGAIASSGDDPETNPASSSPGSVSWGPRADSTSMSPKISYSTAGFGSRTASHGTGVAYQGNIGSPYCSNIIEVTAANAKEYKYVARFESSTMDEWSVAVWNKIGPDGKQGGWFSEPCKTFILKSGSIQYVAFDEDSQGGWAAAPGPFIPTDKQSAFASTWGEFDFGSVINTKWSGFDVSAIVAQNAGLDVQGMRICDELTQTCSSITANAAAINNAYTQENFDQGGIGGKITPGPVRLNVTLGYSHKPAR
;
A
#
# COMPACT_ATOMS: atom_id res chain seq x y z
N MET A 1 -8.93 7.75 -22.66
CA MET A 1 -7.82 8.48 -22.00
C MET A 1 -7.05 7.44 -21.20
N GLN A 2 -5.81 7.16 -21.58
CA GLN A 2 -5.07 6.00 -21.07
C GLN A 2 -4.24 6.44 -19.86
N MET A 3 -4.75 6.16 -18.65
CA MET A 3 -4.04 6.44 -17.41
C MET A 3 -2.93 5.40 -17.23
N LEU A 4 -1.68 5.76 -17.60
CA LEU A 4 -0.50 5.03 -17.14
C LEU A 4 -0.34 5.33 -15.64
N TRP A 5 -0.91 4.43 -14.84
CA TRP A 5 -0.84 4.45 -13.39
C TRP A 5 0.32 3.57 -12.90
N PHE A 6 1.08 4.11 -11.95
CA PHE A 6 2.09 3.45 -11.12
C PHE A 6 3.40 3.03 -11.81
N LEU A 7 4.34 2.52 -10.99
CA LEU A 7 5.77 2.55 -11.28
C LEU A 7 6.19 1.43 -12.25
N THR A 8 6.21 1.75 -13.55
CA THR A 8 6.73 0.88 -14.62
C THR A 8 8.25 0.69 -14.49
N PHE A 9 8.69 -0.17 -13.58
CA PHE A 9 10.11 -0.43 -13.29
C PHE A 9 10.80 -1.21 -14.41
N GLY A 10 11.71 -0.55 -15.14
CA GLY A 10 12.66 -1.21 -16.04
C GLY A 10 13.75 -1.95 -15.27
N ALA A 11 13.46 -3.14 -14.75
CA ALA A 11 14.43 -3.97 -14.04
C ALA A 11 15.49 -4.55 -15.00
N PHE A 12 16.76 -4.20 -14.79
CA PHE A 12 17.88 -4.83 -15.50
C PHE A 12 18.14 -6.24 -14.94
N ILE A 13 17.86 -7.27 -15.75
CA ILE A 13 17.98 -8.67 -15.34
C ILE A 13 19.45 -9.12 -15.30
N GLY A 14 19.85 -9.70 -14.17
CA GLY A 14 21.10 -10.47 -14.02
C GLY A 14 20.81 -11.83 -13.38
N ALA A 15 20.42 -12.81 -14.20
CA ALA A 15 19.93 -14.11 -13.73
C ALA A 15 21.05 -15.14 -13.48
N ILE A 16 20.87 -15.95 -12.43
CA ILE A 16 21.54 -17.23 -12.17
C ILE A 16 20.51 -18.19 -11.53
N ALA A 17 20.68 -19.50 -11.64
CA ALA A 17 19.59 -20.47 -11.41
C ALA A 17 20.01 -21.73 -10.62
N SER A 18 19.04 -22.27 -9.86
CA SER A 18 19.01 -23.61 -9.22
C SER A 18 20.07 -23.89 -8.13
N SER A 19 19.91 -24.84 -7.19
CA SER A 19 18.98 -25.98 -7.04
C SER A 19 18.98 -26.53 -5.60
N GLY A 20 17.95 -27.24 -5.13
CA GLY A 20 18.10 -28.21 -4.02
C GLY A 20 16.90 -28.45 -3.10
N ASP A 21 16.58 -29.73 -2.90
CA ASP A 21 15.50 -30.36 -2.12
C ASP A 21 16.16 -31.33 -1.08
N ASP A 22 15.58 -31.89 0.00
CA ASP A 22 14.30 -31.84 0.78
C ASP A 22 14.65 -32.54 2.16
N PRO A 23 13.77 -33.07 3.06
CA PRO A 23 12.34 -32.87 3.35
C PRO A 23 11.99 -32.64 4.86
N GLU A 24 10.68 -32.48 5.14
CA GLU A 24 9.90 -32.71 6.39
C GLU A 24 10.51 -32.69 7.83
N THR A 25 9.78 -32.04 8.74
CA THR A 25 9.21 -32.70 9.95
C THR A 25 8.03 -31.89 10.53
N ASN A 26 7.11 -32.52 11.26
CA ASN A 26 5.80 -31.95 11.59
C ASN A 26 5.28 -32.39 12.99
N PRO A 27 4.84 -31.46 13.88
CA PRO A 27 4.08 -31.81 15.07
C PRO A 27 2.75 -31.05 15.28
N ALA A 28 1.67 -31.82 15.32
CA ALA A 28 0.47 -31.66 16.17
C ALA A 28 -0.17 -30.27 16.38
N SER A 29 -1.23 -30.03 15.61
CA SER A 29 -2.44 -29.25 15.95
C SER A 29 -2.66 -28.88 17.43
N SER A 30 -2.78 -27.58 17.71
CA SER A 30 -3.69 -27.03 18.73
C SER A 30 -4.58 -25.97 18.08
N SER A 31 -5.85 -25.89 18.47
CA SER A 31 -6.84 -25.00 17.83
C SER A 31 -7.00 -23.69 18.59
N PRO A 32 -6.70 -22.52 17.98
CA PRO A 32 -7.11 -21.23 18.52
C PRO A 32 -8.63 -21.10 18.43
N GLY A 33 -9.27 -20.62 19.49
CA GLY A 33 -10.72 -20.36 19.49
C GLY A 33 -11.12 -19.29 18.49
N SER A 34 -12.34 -19.40 17.95
CA SER A 34 -12.89 -18.43 17.00
C SER A 34 -13.12 -17.08 17.66
N VAL A 35 -12.16 -16.15 17.52
CA VAL A 35 -12.36 -14.74 17.83
C VAL A 35 -13.37 -14.14 16.84
N SER A 36 -14.62 -14.04 17.28
CA SER A 36 -15.67 -13.35 16.54
C SER A 36 -15.29 -11.89 16.36
N TRP A 37 -15.15 -11.45 15.11
CA TRP A 37 -14.80 -10.07 14.80
C TRP A 37 -15.93 -9.15 15.29
N GLY A 38 -15.60 -8.28 16.25
CA GLY A 38 -16.55 -7.33 16.82
C GLY A 38 -17.12 -6.37 15.75
N PRO A 39 -18.26 -5.72 16.01
CA PRO A 39 -18.96 -4.92 15.01
C PRO A 39 -18.04 -3.85 14.40
N ARG A 40 -17.97 -3.88 13.07
CA ARG A 40 -17.26 -2.95 12.20
C ARG A 40 -17.52 -1.50 12.65
N ALA A 41 -16.47 -0.79 13.04
CA ALA A 41 -16.60 0.51 13.71
C ALA A 41 -17.29 1.56 12.80
N ASP A 42 -18.51 1.94 13.18
CA ASP A 42 -19.28 3.10 12.72
C ASP A 42 -19.27 3.37 11.19
N SER A 43 -20.00 2.55 10.43
CA SER A 43 -20.28 2.82 9.01
C SER A 43 -21.09 4.10 8.75
N THR A 44 -21.61 4.75 9.79
CA THR A 44 -22.43 5.98 9.70
C THR A 44 -21.59 7.26 9.62
N SER A 45 -20.25 7.19 9.74
CA SER A 45 -19.35 8.36 9.77
C SER A 45 -18.60 8.65 8.45
N MET A 46 -19.06 8.10 7.32
CA MET A 46 -18.29 8.06 6.06
C MET A 46 -18.81 8.94 4.91
N SER A 47 -19.84 9.75 5.14
CA SER A 47 -20.38 10.67 4.11
C SER A 47 -19.36 11.74 3.68
N PRO A 48 -19.41 12.24 2.42
CA PRO A 48 -18.61 13.38 1.97
C PRO A 48 -18.80 14.61 2.87
N LYS A 49 -17.69 15.22 3.30
CA LYS A 49 -17.70 16.42 4.16
C LYS A 49 -17.54 17.69 3.32
N ILE A 50 -18.12 18.80 3.80
CA ILE A 50 -17.94 20.15 3.23
C ILE A 50 -16.47 20.57 3.28
N SER A 51 -15.75 20.15 4.32
CA SER A 51 -14.31 20.36 4.50
C SER A 51 -13.68 19.15 5.21
N TYR A 52 -12.43 18.86 4.89
CA TYR A 52 -11.61 17.85 5.57
C TYR A 52 -10.48 18.52 6.35
N SER A 53 -10.03 17.86 7.42
CA SER A 53 -8.87 18.30 8.21
C SER A 53 -7.58 18.26 7.40
N THR A 54 -6.77 19.31 7.56
CA THR A 54 -5.35 19.32 7.22
C THR A 54 -4.45 19.44 8.45
N ALA A 55 -5.01 19.29 9.66
CA ALA A 55 -4.26 19.43 10.91
C ALA A 55 -3.17 18.35 11.01
N GLY A 56 -1.98 18.72 11.47
CA GLY A 56 -0.83 17.81 11.58
C GLY A 56 -0.03 17.62 10.30
N PHE A 57 -0.58 17.94 9.11
CA PHE A 57 0.23 18.05 7.90
C PHE A 57 1.10 19.33 7.93
N GLY A 58 2.19 19.31 7.17
CA GLY A 58 2.98 20.51 6.86
C GLY A 58 2.42 21.29 5.67
N SER A 59 3.24 22.16 5.08
CA SER A 59 2.86 22.88 3.85
C SER A 59 2.96 21.96 2.64
N ARG A 60 2.11 22.16 1.63
CA ARG A 60 2.19 21.40 0.37
C ARG A 60 3.38 21.86 -0.49
N THR A 61 4.04 20.93 -1.17
CA THR A 61 4.99 21.28 -2.24
C THR A 61 4.24 21.61 -3.53
N ALA A 62 4.87 22.37 -4.43
CA ALA A 62 4.32 22.65 -5.76
C ALA A 62 4.54 21.45 -6.70
N SER A 63 3.44 20.89 -7.19
CA SER A 63 3.42 19.77 -8.12
C SER A 63 3.83 20.18 -9.54
N HIS A 64 4.55 19.30 -10.25
CA HIS A 64 5.11 19.59 -11.57
C HIS A 64 5.44 18.30 -12.36
N GLY A 65 5.87 18.43 -13.62
CA GLY A 65 6.13 17.30 -14.51
C GLY A 65 4.86 16.72 -15.14
N THR A 66 4.98 15.61 -15.87
CA THR A 66 3.86 14.94 -16.57
C THR A 66 4.02 13.43 -16.64
N GLY A 67 2.90 12.70 -16.70
CA GLY A 67 2.89 11.23 -16.85
C GLY A 67 3.63 10.54 -15.69
N VAL A 68 4.40 9.50 -15.99
CA VAL A 68 5.22 8.80 -14.97
C VAL A 68 6.24 9.72 -14.27
N ALA A 69 6.64 10.83 -14.90
CA ALA A 69 7.54 11.83 -14.34
C ALA A 69 6.82 12.95 -13.55
N TYR A 70 5.50 12.86 -13.35
CA TYR A 70 4.77 13.77 -12.47
C TYR A 70 5.26 13.64 -11.02
N GLN A 71 5.42 14.79 -10.37
CA GLN A 71 5.75 14.96 -8.97
C GLN A 71 4.61 15.71 -8.29
N GLY A 72 4.05 15.11 -7.25
CA GLY A 72 2.95 15.69 -6.48
C GLY A 72 3.39 16.45 -5.22
N ASN A 73 2.49 16.46 -4.25
CA ASN A 73 2.75 16.89 -2.89
C ASN A 73 3.61 15.85 -2.16
N ILE A 74 4.77 16.27 -1.62
CA ILE A 74 5.65 15.46 -0.76
C ILE A 74 5.89 16.11 0.62
N GLY A 75 5.12 17.16 0.93
CA GLY A 75 5.23 17.92 2.17
C GLY A 75 6.45 18.84 2.24
N SER A 76 6.28 19.94 2.96
CA SER A 76 7.33 20.86 3.38
C SER A 76 7.17 21.11 4.89
N PRO A 77 8.02 20.51 5.76
CA PRO A 77 9.18 19.65 5.43
C PRO A 77 8.80 18.33 4.76
N TYR A 78 9.76 17.67 4.10
CA TYR A 78 9.54 16.37 3.43
C TYR A 78 8.81 15.36 4.33
N CYS A 79 7.94 14.54 3.74
CA CYS A 79 7.07 13.57 4.40
C CYS A 79 5.98 14.15 5.33
N SER A 80 5.87 15.48 5.50
CA SER A 80 4.80 16.09 6.29
C SER A 80 3.41 16.06 5.62
N ASN A 81 3.30 15.48 4.42
CA ASN A 81 2.04 15.14 3.76
C ASN A 81 1.50 13.74 4.13
N ILE A 82 2.26 12.94 4.89
CA ILE A 82 1.87 11.59 5.35
C ILE A 82 1.97 11.55 6.88
N ILE A 83 0.85 11.37 7.57
CA ILE A 83 0.80 11.37 9.04
C ILE A 83 0.06 10.14 9.59
N GLU A 84 0.50 9.69 10.77
CA GLU A 84 -0.27 8.74 11.57
C GLU A 84 -1.45 9.47 12.22
N VAL A 85 -2.62 8.82 12.30
CA VAL A 85 -3.83 9.40 12.93
C VAL A 85 -4.50 8.39 13.85
N THR A 86 -5.19 8.88 14.88
CA THR A 86 -6.03 8.01 15.73
C THR A 86 -7.30 7.58 15.00
N ALA A 87 -7.87 6.43 15.35
CA ALA A 87 -9.13 5.94 14.79
C ALA A 87 -10.27 6.97 14.90
N ALA A 88 -10.32 7.74 16.01
CA ALA A 88 -11.30 8.80 16.23
C ALA A 88 -11.16 9.97 15.24
N ASN A 89 -9.92 10.29 14.84
CA ASN A 89 -9.61 11.41 13.95
C ASN A 89 -9.55 11.01 12.47
N ALA A 90 -9.35 9.73 12.15
CA ALA A 90 -9.18 9.23 10.78
C ALA A 90 -10.29 9.70 9.83
N LYS A 91 -11.55 9.64 10.28
CA LYS A 91 -12.73 10.12 9.53
C LYS A 91 -12.69 11.60 9.10
N GLU A 92 -11.87 12.43 9.75
CA GLU A 92 -11.76 13.87 9.47
C GLU A 92 -10.88 14.19 8.26
N TYR A 93 -10.00 13.27 7.83
CA TYR A 93 -9.07 13.50 6.71
C TYR A 93 -9.66 13.08 5.37
N LYS A 94 -9.18 13.67 4.25
CA LYS A 94 -9.75 13.39 2.92
C LYS A 94 -9.36 12.00 2.41
N TYR A 95 -8.11 11.60 2.61
CA TYR A 95 -7.56 10.32 2.14
C TYR A 95 -6.92 9.57 3.31
N VAL A 96 -7.31 8.32 3.52
CA VAL A 96 -6.84 7.50 4.66
C VAL A 96 -6.67 6.05 4.23
N ALA A 97 -5.59 5.42 4.69
CA ALA A 97 -5.43 3.97 4.71
C ALA A 97 -5.52 3.44 6.15
N ARG A 98 -6.35 2.41 6.35
CA ARG A 98 -6.52 1.63 7.57
C ARG A 98 -5.84 0.28 7.36
N PHE A 99 -4.76 0.01 8.09
CA PHE A 99 -3.99 -1.23 8.01
C PHE A 99 -4.44 -2.21 9.10
N GLU A 100 -4.65 -3.47 8.72
CA GLU A 100 -4.95 -4.60 9.61
C GLU A 100 -4.20 -5.86 9.11
N SER A 101 -3.84 -6.78 10.01
CA SER A 101 -3.37 -8.11 9.62
C SER A 101 -4.53 -9.11 9.63
N SER A 102 -4.54 -10.04 8.67
CA SER A 102 -5.41 -11.23 8.68
C SER A 102 -4.70 -12.50 9.16
N THR A 103 -3.45 -12.38 9.61
CA THR A 103 -2.67 -13.44 10.27
C THR A 103 -2.35 -13.06 11.72
N MET A 104 -1.84 -14.03 12.50
CA MET A 104 -1.43 -13.82 13.90
C MET A 104 -0.01 -13.23 14.04
N ASP A 105 0.64 -12.91 12.92
CA ASP A 105 2.00 -12.37 12.89
C ASP A 105 2.01 -10.87 13.16
N GLU A 106 3.10 -10.35 13.71
CA GLU A 106 3.40 -8.91 13.63
C GLU A 106 3.95 -8.58 12.23
N TRP A 107 3.60 -7.41 11.70
CA TRP A 107 4.04 -6.96 10.37
C TRP A 107 4.77 -5.62 10.45
N SER A 108 5.99 -5.56 9.91
CA SER A 108 6.64 -4.28 9.63
C SER A 108 6.05 -3.66 8.38
N VAL A 109 5.65 -2.39 8.49
CA VAL A 109 5.13 -1.57 7.38
C VAL A 109 5.98 -0.31 7.23
N ALA A 110 6.30 0.05 5.99
CA ALA A 110 7.01 1.27 5.63
C ALA A 110 6.24 2.01 4.53
N VAL A 111 5.94 3.29 4.72
CA VAL A 111 5.14 4.14 3.81
C VAL A 111 5.99 5.31 3.33
N TRP A 112 6.01 5.60 2.03
CA TRP A 112 6.86 6.62 1.40
C TRP A 112 6.12 7.53 0.42
N ASN A 113 6.74 8.67 0.11
CA ASN A 113 6.44 9.45 -1.10
C ASN A 113 7.18 8.86 -2.31
N LYS A 114 6.56 8.86 -3.49
CA LYS A 114 7.16 8.39 -4.76
C LYS A 114 8.50 9.10 -5.04
N ILE A 115 8.52 10.41 -4.80
CA ILE A 115 9.71 11.26 -4.93
C ILE A 115 10.41 11.32 -3.57
N GLY A 116 11.71 11.04 -3.56
CA GLY A 116 12.56 11.12 -2.37
C GLY A 116 12.95 12.56 -1.99
N PRO A 117 13.67 12.75 -0.87
CA PRO A 117 14.09 14.09 -0.42
C PRO A 117 15.10 14.76 -1.37
N ASP A 118 15.71 14.01 -2.29
CA ASP A 118 16.61 14.52 -3.33
C ASP A 118 15.90 15.02 -4.60
N GLY A 119 14.57 14.95 -4.64
CA GLY A 119 13.74 15.36 -5.78
C GLY A 119 13.67 14.35 -6.94
N LYS A 120 14.20 13.13 -6.77
CA LYS A 120 14.12 12.06 -7.78
C LYS A 120 13.08 11.00 -7.40
N GLN A 121 12.65 10.18 -8.36
CA GLN A 121 11.84 8.99 -8.07
C GLN A 121 12.72 7.99 -7.30
N GLY A 122 12.33 7.63 -6.08
CA GLY A 122 13.21 6.82 -5.22
C GLY A 122 12.81 6.66 -3.74
N GLY A 123 11.68 7.18 -3.25
CA GLY A 123 11.36 7.10 -1.81
C GLY A 123 11.15 5.69 -1.24
N TRP A 124 11.06 4.67 -2.12
CA TRP A 124 11.08 3.24 -1.75
C TRP A 124 12.47 2.71 -1.37
N PHE A 125 13.55 3.47 -1.59
CA PHE A 125 14.93 3.11 -1.24
C PHE A 125 15.21 3.35 0.26
N SER A 126 14.53 2.62 1.14
CA SER A 126 14.77 2.62 2.60
C SER A 126 14.65 3.99 3.32
N GLU A 127 14.08 5.03 2.69
CA GLU A 127 13.80 6.35 3.28
C GLU A 127 12.28 6.64 3.46
N PRO A 128 11.55 5.83 4.25
CA PRO A 128 10.11 5.96 4.42
C PRO A 128 9.70 7.16 5.29
N CYS A 129 8.56 7.76 4.93
CA CYS A 129 7.88 8.80 5.69
C CYS A 129 7.30 8.33 7.03
N LYS A 130 6.89 7.06 7.10
CA LYS A 130 6.43 6.37 8.31
C LYS A 130 6.88 4.91 8.31
N THR A 131 7.30 4.43 9.46
CA THR A 131 7.42 3.00 9.76
C THR A 131 6.62 2.68 11.01
N PHE A 132 6.00 1.49 11.04
CA PHE A 132 5.31 0.98 12.23
C PHE A 132 5.30 -0.55 12.26
N ILE A 133 5.21 -1.11 13.46
CA ILE A 133 4.96 -2.53 13.68
C ILE A 133 3.46 -2.71 13.90
N LEU A 134 2.77 -3.26 12.90
CA LEU A 134 1.37 -3.63 13.01
C LEU A 134 1.27 -4.98 13.74
N LYS A 135 0.93 -4.92 15.02
CA LYS A 135 0.75 -6.12 15.85
C LYS A 135 -0.49 -6.91 15.45
N SER A 136 -0.49 -8.23 15.69
CA SER A 136 -1.66 -9.09 15.51
C SER A 136 -2.91 -8.51 16.19
N GLY A 137 -4.02 -8.45 15.46
CA GLY A 137 -5.30 -7.89 15.93
C GLY A 137 -5.34 -6.36 16.11
N SER A 138 -4.23 -5.65 15.89
CA SER A 138 -4.18 -4.19 15.94
C SER A 138 -4.55 -3.54 14.60
N ILE A 139 -4.88 -2.26 14.66
CA ILE A 139 -5.27 -1.45 13.49
C ILE A 139 -4.46 -0.16 13.52
N GLN A 140 -3.79 0.17 12.41
CA GLN A 140 -3.09 1.44 12.23
C GLN A 140 -3.82 2.31 11.19
N TYR A 141 -3.85 3.63 11.39
CA TYR A 141 -4.38 4.57 10.40
C TYR A 141 -3.30 5.56 9.96
N VAL A 142 -3.18 5.74 8.64
CA VAL A 142 -2.32 6.74 8.01
C VAL A 142 -3.20 7.65 7.16
N ALA A 143 -3.10 8.96 7.38
CA ALA A 143 -3.75 9.98 6.58
C ALA A 143 -2.75 10.61 5.60
N PHE A 144 -3.24 10.94 4.42
CA PHE A 144 -2.47 11.52 3.33
C PHE A 144 -3.11 12.85 2.92
N ASP A 145 -2.27 13.86 2.67
CA ASP A 145 -2.72 15.13 2.15
C ASP A 145 -2.94 15.05 0.62
N GLU A 146 -3.64 16.03 0.06
CA GLU A 146 -4.00 16.01 -1.36
C GLU A 146 -2.80 16.17 -2.30
N ASP A 147 -2.93 15.55 -3.48
CA ASP A 147 -1.94 15.46 -4.57
C ASP A 147 -0.70 14.63 -4.19
N SER A 148 -0.78 13.83 -3.12
CA SER A 148 0.29 12.93 -2.66
C SER A 148 0.34 11.64 -3.48
N GLN A 149 1.54 11.21 -3.86
CA GLN A 149 1.83 9.95 -4.55
C GLN A 149 2.89 9.15 -3.82
N GLY A 150 2.78 7.83 -3.83
CA GLY A 150 3.77 6.96 -3.23
C GLY A 150 3.30 5.52 -3.11
N GLY A 151 3.78 4.84 -2.09
CA GLY A 151 3.37 3.49 -1.78
C GLY A 151 3.75 3.08 -0.37
N TRP A 152 3.55 1.81 -0.08
CA TRP A 152 4.04 1.15 1.13
C TRP A 152 4.46 -0.29 0.83
N ALA A 153 5.45 -0.74 1.58
CA ALA A 153 5.86 -2.14 1.65
C ALA A 153 5.42 -2.71 2.99
N ALA A 154 5.08 -3.99 2.99
CA ALA A 154 4.80 -4.73 4.22
C ALA A 154 5.39 -6.14 4.17
N ALA A 155 5.90 -6.61 5.31
CA ALA A 155 6.41 -7.97 5.48
C ALA A 155 6.11 -8.49 6.90
N PRO A 156 5.89 -9.80 7.08
CA PRO A 156 5.76 -10.40 8.40
C PRO A 156 7.12 -10.38 9.13
N GLY A 157 7.08 -10.19 10.45
CA GLY A 157 8.26 -10.06 11.29
C GLY A 157 8.80 -8.62 11.39
N PRO A 158 9.94 -8.42 12.08
CA PRO A 158 10.43 -7.11 12.48
C PRO A 158 11.08 -6.28 11.36
N PHE A 159 11.37 -6.85 10.20
CA PHE A 159 12.06 -6.16 9.10
C PHE A 159 11.38 -6.43 7.76
N ILE A 160 11.34 -5.42 6.89
CA ILE A 160 10.98 -5.60 5.48
C ILE A 160 12.28 -5.97 4.73
N PRO A 161 12.30 -7.03 3.90
CA PRO A 161 13.46 -7.36 3.09
C PRO A 161 13.84 -6.20 2.15
N THR A 162 15.10 -6.18 1.70
CA THR A 162 15.55 -5.22 0.68
C THR A 162 16.33 -5.91 -0.42
N ASP A 163 16.30 -5.34 -1.62
CA ASP A 163 17.08 -5.82 -2.76
C ASP A 163 18.55 -5.33 -2.70
N LYS A 164 19.31 -5.61 -3.76
CA LYS A 164 20.74 -5.22 -3.88
C LYS A 164 20.93 -3.71 -4.06
N GLN A 165 19.84 -2.95 -4.17
CA GLN A 165 19.77 -1.50 -4.34
C GLN A 165 19.11 -0.82 -3.13
N SER A 166 18.83 -1.57 -2.05
CA SER A 166 18.15 -1.10 -0.84
C SER A 166 16.68 -0.64 -1.04
N ALA A 167 16.04 -1.06 -2.13
CA ALA A 167 14.59 -0.93 -2.30
C ALA A 167 13.87 -1.97 -1.42
N PHE A 168 12.71 -1.61 -0.85
CA PHE A 168 11.89 -2.55 -0.09
C PHE A 168 11.41 -3.73 -0.95
N ALA A 169 11.98 -4.91 -0.76
CA ALA A 169 11.72 -6.11 -1.55
C ALA A 169 10.60 -6.95 -0.94
N SER A 170 9.37 -6.47 -1.07
CA SER A 170 8.15 -7.20 -0.69
C SER A 170 6.99 -6.79 -1.59
N THR A 171 5.79 -7.30 -1.31
CA THR A 171 4.57 -6.91 -2.01
C THR A 171 4.15 -5.50 -1.56
N TRP A 172 3.93 -4.62 -2.51
CA TRP A 172 3.63 -3.21 -2.28
C TRP A 172 2.13 -2.95 -2.36
N GLY A 173 1.70 -1.85 -1.73
CA GLY A 173 0.52 -1.12 -2.15
C GLY A 173 0.92 0.27 -2.64
N GLU A 174 0.43 0.69 -3.81
CA GLU A 174 0.74 2.00 -4.40
C GLU A 174 -0.47 2.95 -4.34
N PHE A 175 -0.22 4.27 -4.35
CA PHE A 175 -1.28 5.30 -4.25
C PHE A 175 -0.98 6.62 -4.97
N ASP A 176 -2.05 7.26 -5.46
CA ASP A 176 -2.11 8.70 -5.78
C ASP A 176 -3.47 9.22 -5.28
N PHE A 177 -3.48 10.31 -4.50
CA PHE A 177 -4.66 10.82 -3.83
C PHE A 177 -4.99 12.27 -4.24
N GLY A 178 -6.03 12.45 -5.05
CA GLY A 178 -6.46 13.79 -5.48
C GLY A 178 -5.46 14.47 -6.42
N SER A 179 -4.85 13.66 -7.28
CA SER A 179 -3.88 13.99 -8.32
C SER A 179 -4.31 15.20 -9.16
N VAL A 180 -3.58 16.32 -9.16
CA VAL A 180 -3.94 17.50 -9.97
C VAL A 180 -3.91 17.15 -11.46
N ILE A 181 -2.86 16.44 -11.91
CA ILE A 181 -2.72 16.07 -13.33
C ILE A 181 -3.84 15.12 -13.81
N ASN A 182 -4.33 14.23 -12.95
CA ASN A 182 -5.48 13.37 -13.25
C ASN A 182 -6.83 13.99 -12.82
N THR A 183 -6.97 15.31 -12.88
CA THR A 183 -8.25 16.03 -12.63
C THR A 183 -8.89 15.76 -11.26
N LYS A 184 -8.05 15.64 -10.22
CA LYS A 184 -8.42 15.29 -8.83
C LYS A 184 -8.97 13.88 -8.61
N TRP A 185 -8.80 12.97 -9.56
CA TRP A 185 -9.01 11.53 -9.32
C TRP A 185 -7.95 10.97 -8.37
N SER A 186 -8.23 9.80 -7.82
CA SER A 186 -7.29 9.01 -7.01
C SER A 186 -7.14 7.60 -7.59
N GLY A 187 -5.96 7.00 -7.40
CA GLY A 187 -5.63 5.63 -7.79
C GLY A 187 -4.98 4.85 -6.65
N PHE A 188 -5.12 3.52 -6.67
CA PHE A 188 -4.37 2.61 -5.80
C PHE A 188 -4.31 1.20 -6.38
N ASP A 189 -3.29 0.42 -6.04
CA ASP A 189 -3.21 -1.01 -6.36
C ASP A 189 -2.33 -1.78 -5.38
N VAL A 190 -2.39 -3.11 -5.47
CA VAL A 190 -1.40 -4.04 -4.91
C VAL A 190 -0.44 -4.45 -6.04
N SER A 191 0.86 -4.48 -5.76
CA SER A 191 1.91 -4.79 -6.73
C SER A 191 2.87 -5.85 -6.20
N ALA A 192 2.96 -6.99 -6.88
CA ALA A 192 3.92 -8.07 -6.60
C ALA A 192 5.24 -7.90 -7.37
N ILE A 193 5.34 -6.93 -8.28
CA ILE A 193 6.47 -6.74 -9.21
C ILE A 193 7.83 -6.78 -8.48
N VAL A 194 7.95 -6.07 -7.36
CA VAL A 194 9.24 -5.90 -6.68
C VAL A 194 9.66 -7.18 -5.93
N ALA A 195 8.73 -7.88 -5.27
CA ALA A 195 8.99 -9.20 -4.69
C ALA A 195 9.41 -10.22 -5.77
N GLN A 196 8.68 -10.28 -6.88
CA GLN A 196 8.97 -11.20 -8.00
C GLN A 196 10.32 -10.89 -8.66
N ASN A 197 10.63 -9.62 -8.92
CA ASN A 197 11.94 -9.19 -9.46
C ASN A 197 13.11 -9.47 -8.49
N ALA A 198 12.87 -9.46 -7.18
CA ALA A 198 13.86 -9.82 -6.16
C ALA A 198 14.03 -11.34 -5.98
N GLY A 199 13.16 -12.17 -6.56
CA GLY A 199 13.14 -13.61 -6.34
C GLY A 199 12.64 -14.02 -4.95
N LEU A 200 11.76 -13.22 -4.35
CA LEU A 200 11.19 -13.42 -3.02
C LEU A 200 9.70 -13.81 -3.08
N ASP A 201 9.23 -14.48 -2.04
CA ASP A 201 7.82 -14.80 -1.87
C ASP A 201 6.93 -13.55 -1.95
N VAL A 202 5.74 -13.70 -2.55
CA VAL A 202 4.73 -12.64 -2.64
C VAL A 202 3.86 -12.70 -1.39
N GLN A 203 3.87 -11.63 -0.59
CA GLN A 203 3.04 -11.49 0.60
C GLN A 203 1.59 -11.21 0.19
N GLY A 204 0.64 -11.90 0.82
CA GLY A 204 -0.77 -11.62 0.59
C GLY A 204 -1.16 -10.20 1.02
N MET A 205 -1.72 -9.40 0.13
CA MET A 205 -2.25 -8.06 0.42
C MET A 205 -3.56 -7.83 -0.33
N ARG A 206 -4.53 -7.19 0.33
CA ARG A 206 -5.74 -6.65 -0.29
C ARG A 206 -5.92 -5.20 0.12
N ILE A 207 -6.24 -4.35 -0.85
CA ILE A 207 -6.64 -2.96 -0.68
C ILE A 207 -8.06 -2.81 -1.24
N CYS A 208 -8.99 -2.28 -0.45
CA CYS A 208 -10.33 -1.95 -0.92
C CYS A 208 -10.74 -0.55 -0.45
N ASP A 209 -11.26 0.28 -1.35
CA ASP A 209 -11.90 1.54 -0.98
C ASP A 209 -13.32 1.27 -0.43
N GLU A 210 -13.62 1.74 0.77
CA GLU A 210 -14.89 1.49 1.46
C GLU A 210 -16.09 2.18 0.81
N LEU A 211 -15.86 3.27 0.08
CA LEU A 211 -16.93 4.12 -0.46
C LEU A 211 -17.46 3.58 -1.79
N THR A 212 -16.56 3.06 -2.62
CA THR A 212 -16.88 2.47 -3.93
C THR A 212 -16.93 0.94 -3.94
N GLN A 213 -16.41 0.29 -2.89
CA GLN A 213 -16.13 -1.16 -2.84
C GLN A 213 -15.16 -1.65 -3.94
N THR A 214 -14.44 -0.74 -4.58
CA THR A 214 -13.38 -1.10 -5.54
C THR A 214 -12.22 -1.74 -4.80
N CYS A 215 -11.69 -2.85 -5.30
CA CYS A 215 -10.58 -3.57 -4.68
C CYS A 215 -9.42 -3.84 -5.66
N SER A 216 -8.25 -4.03 -5.07
CA SER A 216 -7.03 -4.61 -5.68
C SER A 216 -6.46 -5.62 -4.67
N SER A 217 -6.05 -6.81 -5.12
CA SER A 217 -5.53 -7.83 -4.20
C SER A 217 -4.68 -8.90 -4.86
N ILE A 218 -3.68 -9.37 -4.13
CA ILE A 218 -2.86 -10.54 -4.46
C ILE A 218 -2.82 -11.43 -3.20
N THR A 219 -2.99 -12.74 -3.33
CA THR A 219 -2.78 -13.68 -2.21
C THR A 219 -1.33 -14.09 -2.09
N ALA A 220 -0.96 -14.78 -1.00
CA ALA A 220 0.35 -15.39 -0.86
C ALA A 220 0.80 -16.14 -2.14
N ASN A 221 2.07 -15.95 -2.51
CA ASN A 221 2.73 -16.50 -3.69
C ASN A 221 1.99 -16.24 -5.02
N ALA A 222 1.26 -15.12 -5.09
CA ALA A 222 0.45 -14.69 -6.23
C ALA A 222 -0.62 -15.71 -6.70
N ALA A 223 -0.99 -16.68 -5.85
CA ALA A 223 -1.87 -17.79 -6.22
C ALA A 223 -3.29 -17.36 -6.68
N ALA A 224 -3.75 -16.18 -6.27
CA ALA A 224 -4.89 -15.49 -6.84
C ALA A 224 -4.61 -13.99 -6.92
N ILE A 225 -4.90 -13.40 -8.08
CA ILE A 225 -4.68 -11.98 -8.41
C ILE A 225 -6.02 -11.40 -8.84
N ASN A 226 -6.38 -10.23 -8.30
CA ASN A 226 -7.54 -9.46 -8.73
C ASN A 226 -7.16 -7.98 -8.82
N ASN A 227 -7.23 -7.42 -10.03
CA ASN A 227 -7.02 -5.99 -10.29
C ASN A 227 -5.72 -5.44 -9.68
N ALA A 228 -4.62 -6.19 -9.81
CA ALA A 228 -3.34 -5.97 -9.15
C ALA A 228 -2.16 -6.34 -10.08
N TYR A 229 -0.98 -5.75 -9.85
CA TYR A 229 0.17 -5.85 -10.74
C TYR A 229 1.10 -7.03 -10.41
N THR A 230 1.68 -7.63 -11.45
CA THR A 230 2.73 -8.67 -11.40
C THR A 230 3.81 -8.38 -12.45
N GLN A 231 4.91 -9.12 -12.41
CA GLN A 231 5.97 -9.07 -13.43
C GLN A 231 5.46 -9.35 -14.86
N GLU A 232 4.30 -10.02 -15.02
CA GLU A 232 3.71 -10.35 -16.33
C GLU A 232 2.90 -9.20 -16.97
N ASN A 233 2.46 -8.22 -16.16
CA ASN A 233 1.59 -7.12 -16.61
C ASN A 233 2.06 -5.72 -16.18
N PHE A 234 3.35 -5.60 -15.84
CA PHE A 234 3.97 -4.39 -15.29
C PHE A 234 3.91 -3.14 -16.21
N ASP A 235 3.66 -3.32 -17.51
CA ASP A 235 3.47 -2.26 -18.51
C ASP A 235 1.99 -1.96 -18.81
N GLN A 236 1.05 -2.75 -18.26
CA GLN A 236 -0.38 -2.64 -18.51
C GLN A 236 -1.01 -1.47 -17.73
N GLY A 237 -0.87 -0.26 -18.29
CA GLY A 237 -1.40 0.96 -17.69
C GLY A 237 -2.89 0.89 -17.31
N GLY A 238 -3.17 1.06 -16.02
CA GLY A 238 -4.54 1.21 -15.50
C GLY A 238 -5.15 -0.06 -14.94
N ILE A 239 -4.34 -0.95 -14.37
CA ILE A 239 -4.79 -1.85 -13.31
C ILE A 239 -5.00 -1.02 -12.01
N GLY A 240 -5.71 -1.57 -11.02
CA GLY A 240 -5.95 -0.92 -9.73
C GLY A 240 -7.32 -0.25 -9.58
N GLY A 241 -7.59 0.29 -8.40
CA GLY A 241 -8.75 1.11 -8.12
C GLY A 241 -8.62 2.49 -8.74
N LYS A 242 -9.72 3.03 -9.28
CA LYS A 242 -9.79 4.36 -9.90
C LYS A 242 -10.99 5.11 -9.32
N ILE A 243 -10.73 6.05 -8.44
CA ILE A 243 -11.76 6.74 -7.67
C ILE A 243 -11.95 8.16 -8.23
N THR A 244 -13.21 8.50 -8.53
CA THR A 244 -13.61 9.85 -8.95
C THR A 244 -13.30 10.90 -7.87
N PRO A 245 -13.16 12.19 -8.22
CA PRO A 245 -12.76 13.23 -7.27
C PRO A 245 -13.62 13.28 -6.01
N GLY A 246 -13.01 13.00 -4.86
CA GLY A 246 -13.72 12.81 -3.59
C GLY A 246 -12.79 12.37 -2.46
N PRO A 247 -13.33 11.97 -1.30
CA PRO A 247 -12.58 11.21 -0.29
C PRO A 247 -12.21 9.80 -0.77
N VAL A 248 -11.20 9.19 -0.13
CA VAL A 248 -10.85 7.77 -0.30
C VAL A 248 -10.66 7.12 1.09
N ARG A 249 -11.09 5.88 1.25
CA ARG A 249 -11.04 5.12 2.51
C ARG A 249 -10.51 3.72 2.24
N LEU A 250 -9.19 3.53 2.24
CA LEU A 250 -8.59 2.24 1.94
C LEU A 250 -8.56 1.34 3.19
N ASN A 251 -9.18 0.16 3.13
CA ASN A 251 -8.85 -0.96 4.01
C ASN A 251 -7.70 -1.76 3.38
N VAL A 252 -6.57 -1.81 4.07
CA VAL A 252 -5.38 -2.58 3.71
C VAL A 252 -5.30 -3.81 4.63
N THR A 253 -5.71 -4.96 4.11
CA THR A 253 -5.60 -6.25 4.80
C THR A 253 -4.28 -6.92 4.40
N LEU A 254 -3.35 -7.03 5.35
CA LEU A 254 -2.09 -7.77 5.22
C LEU A 254 -2.28 -9.27 5.49
N GLY A 255 -1.39 -10.11 4.97
CA GLY A 255 -1.48 -11.57 5.05
C GLY A 255 -2.67 -12.19 4.27
N TYR A 256 -3.22 -11.45 3.30
CA TYR A 256 -4.46 -11.82 2.63
C TYR A 256 -4.36 -13.17 1.90
N SER A 257 -5.25 -14.10 2.26
CA SER A 257 -5.19 -15.51 1.84
C SER A 257 -6.48 -16.04 1.19
N HIS A 258 -7.40 -15.14 0.82
CA HIS A 258 -8.71 -15.44 0.21
C HIS A 258 -9.42 -16.68 0.80
N LYS A 259 -9.51 -16.76 2.14
CA LYS A 259 -10.47 -17.69 2.75
C LYS A 259 -11.88 -17.11 2.58
N PRO A 260 -12.84 -17.82 1.98
CA PRO A 260 -14.25 -17.48 2.14
C PRO A 260 -14.62 -17.58 3.64
N ALA A 261 -15.65 -16.85 4.05
CA ALA A 261 -16.20 -17.02 5.40
C ALA A 261 -16.66 -18.47 5.59
N ARG A 262 -16.29 -19.06 6.73
CA ARG A 262 -16.81 -20.34 7.23
C ARG A 262 -17.95 -20.09 8.20
#